data_AF-M8C289-F1
#
_entry.id   AF-M8C289-F1
#
_cell.length_a   1.000
_cell.length_b   1.000
_cell.length_c   1.000
_cell.angle_alpha   90.00
_cell.angle_beta   90.00
_cell.angle_gamma   90.00
#
_symmetry.space_group_name_H-M   'P 1'
#
loop_
_entity.id
_entity.type
_entity.pdbx_description
1 polymer ?
#
loop_
_entity_poly.entity_id
_entity_poly.type
_entity_poly.pdbx_seq_one_letter_code
_entity_poly.pdbx_strand_id
1 'polypeptide(L)'
;MAQITISAVAIAAAALILVPVFTFTRGSVAAAGDPIGMPNCVTSCGDVEVPYPFGIGANTSCYLPGFNLTCDNNTSSSPRLLLDADGTLQVLQMEEAFSLGLLKAQHSGGVKIDLDAHGNGNGTFSSWLGKGGPYTLTNRVNELILIGCNMQATVKRGNISVASCTSLCDGYPMWRNFVF
;
A
#
# COMPACT_ATOMS: atom_id res chain seq x y z
N MET A 1 5.49 26.78 -21.36
CA MET A 1 5.37 27.71 -20.20
C MET A 1 4.17 27.25 -19.41
N ALA A 2 4.35 26.74 -18.18
CA ALA A 2 3.25 26.33 -17.32
C ALA A 2 3.31 27.17 -16.05
N GLN A 3 2.24 27.90 -15.73
CA GLN A 3 2.09 28.62 -14.48
C GLN A 3 1.01 27.96 -13.64
N ILE A 4 1.29 27.81 -12.35
CA ILE A 4 0.33 27.44 -11.31
C ILE A 4 0.34 28.60 -10.32
N THR A 5 -0.84 29.13 -10.00
CA THR A 5 -1.01 30.19 -9.00
C THR A 5 -2.01 29.71 -7.97
N ILE A 6 -1.63 29.73 -6.69
CA ILE A 6 -2.50 29.48 -5.55
C ILE A 6 -2.40 30.71 -4.66
N SER A 7 -3.52 31.36 -4.39
CA SER A 7 -3.62 32.48 -3.46
C SER A 7 -4.58 32.12 -2.33
N ALA A 8 -4.07 32.09 -1.11
CA ALA A 8 -4.86 32.14 0.10
C ALA A 8 -4.30 33.26 0.97
N VAL A 9 -5.09 34.31 1.19
CA VAL A 9 -4.78 35.38 2.14
C VAL A 9 -5.67 35.16 3.36
N ALA A 10 -5.06 34.95 4.52
CA ALA A 10 -5.70 35.19 5.80
C ALA A 10 -4.61 35.71 6.77
N ILE A 11 -4.66 37.01 7.07
CA ILE A 11 -3.84 37.62 8.12
C ILE A 11 -4.68 37.57 9.39
N ALA A 12 -4.34 36.68 10.32
CA ALA A 12 -4.93 36.65 11.64
C ALA A 12 -4.20 37.64 12.56
N ALA A 13 -4.95 38.51 13.23
CA ALA A 13 -4.45 39.46 14.21
C ALA A 13 -3.98 38.74 15.49
N ALA A 14 -2.79 39.10 15.97
CA ALA A 14 -2.21 38.57 17.20
C ALA A 14 -2.85 39.23 18.43
N ALA A 15 -3.48 38.44 19.29
CA ALA A 15 -3.88 38.82 20.64
C ALA A 15 -3.00 38.09 21.66
N LEU A 16 -2.26 38.86 22.46
CA LEU A 16 -1.41 38.37 23.55
C LEU A 16 -2.29 37.96 24.75
N ILE A 17 -2.41 36.65 25.01
CA ILE A 17 -3.09 36.10 26.19
C ILE A 17 -2.02 35.48 27.11
N LEU A 18 -1.87 36.03 28.32
CA LEU A 18 -1.02 35.50 29.39
C LEU A 18 -1.67 34.24 29.98
N VAL A 19 -1.10 33.06 29.72
CA VAL A 19 -1.59 31.77 30.26
C VAL A 19 -0.77 31.40 31.51
N PRO A 20 -1.41 31.06 32.65
CA PRO A 20 -0.70 30.62 33.84
C PRO A 20 -0.09 29.23 33.63
N VAL A 21 1.20 29.11 33.95
CA VAL A 21 1.97 27.86 33.86
C VAL A 21 1.54 26.92 34.98
N PHE A 22 0.59 26.03 34.69
CA PHE A 22 0.32 24.86 35.53
C PHE A 22 1.30 23.75 35.15
N THR A 23 2.28 23.50 36.02
CA THR A 23 3.20 22.37 35.89
C THR A 23 2.46 21.07 36.19
N PHE A 24 1.92 20.43 35.15
CA PHE A 24 1.44 19.05 35.23
C PHE A 24 2.63 18.11 35.30
N THR A 25 2.86 17.50 36.46
CA THR A 25 3.77 16.35 36.60
C THR A 25 3.17 15.18 35.82
N ARG A 26 3.73 14.91 34.65
CA ARG A 26 3.29 13.87 33.72
C ARG A 26 3.76 12.51 34.25
N GLY A 27 2.91 11.84 35.02
CA GLY A 27 3.11 10.43 35.37
C GLY A 27 3.06 9.58 34.09
N SER A 28 4.14 8.87 33.80
CA SER A 28 4.22 7.95 32.66
C SER A 28 3.48 6.66 33.03
N VAL A 29 2.21 6.56 32.65
CA VAL A 29 1.51 5.27 32.64
C VAL A 29 1.94 4.56 31.36
N ALA A 30 2.68 3.45 31.49
CA ALA A 30 2.90 2.55 30.37
C ALA A 30 1.55 1.97 29.97
N ALA A 31 0.97 2.49 28.88
CA ALA A 31 -0.23 1.93 28.29
C ALA A 31 0.13 0.53 27.78
N ALA A 32 -0.39 -0.51 28.43
CA ALA A 32 -0.49 -1.81 27.79
C ALA A 32 -1.40 -1.61 26.57
N GLY A 33 -0.87 -1.83 25.38
CA GLY A 33 -1.62 -1.68 24.13
C GLY A 33 -2.83 -2.59 24.11
N ASP A 34 -3.93 -2.12 23.52
CA ASP A 34 -5.12 -2.93 23.32
C ASP A 34 -4.80 -4.17 22.46
N PRO A 35 -5.43 -5.32 22.73
CA PRO A 35 -5.22 -6.52 21.93
C PRO A 35 -5.66 -6.27 20.48
N ILE A 36 -4.70 -6.31 19.55
CA ILE A 36 -4.95 -6.07 18.12
C ILE A 36 -5.64 -7.25 17.42
N GLY A 37 -5.61 -8.45 18.02
CA GLY A 37 -6.19 -9.66 17.44
C GLY A 37 -6.73 -10.62 18.50
N MET A 38 -7.18 -11.79 18.05
CA MET A 38 -7.78 -12.79 18.94
C MET A 38 -6.74 -13.47 19.85
N PRO A 39 -7.13 -13.91 21.06
CA PRO A 39 -6.24 -14.61 21.97
C PRO A 39 -5.66 -15.88 21.34
N ASN A 40 -4.37 -16.14 21.55
CA ASN A 40 -3.64 -17.29 20.99
C ASN A 40 -3.51 -17.30 19.47
N CYS A 41 -3.75 -16.17 18.81
CA CYS A 41 -3.52 -16.01 17.37
C CYS A 41 -2.19 -15.30 17.11
N VAL A 42 -1.57 -15.62 15.97
CA VAL A 42 -0.39 -14.91 15.52
C VAL A 42 -0.84 -13.58 14.93
N THR A 43 -0.42 -12.48 15.54
CA THR A 43 -0.82 -11.10 15.19
C THR A 43 0.34 -10.27 14.63
N SER A 44 1.44 -10.90 14.22
CA SER A 44 2.58 -10.20 13.63
C SER A 44 3.38 -11.11 12.69
N CYS A 45 3.93 -10.54 11.63
CA CYS A 45 4.89 -11.19 10.75
C CYS A 45 5.98 -10.19 10.35
N GLY A 46 7.21 -10.45 10.78
CA GLY A 46 8.30 -9.46 10.65
C GLY A 46 7.93 -8.18 11.40
N ASP A 47 7.96 -7.06 10.68
CA ASP A 47 7.67 -5.73 11.22
C ASP A 47 6.21 -5.29 11.02
N VAL A 48 5.34 -6.21 10.56
CA VAL A 48 3.93 -5.91 10.28
C VAL A 48 3.04 -6.53 11.34
N GLU A 49 2.26 -5.69 12.01
CA GLU A 49 1.16 -6.09 12.90
C GLU A 49 -0.07 -6.49 12.07
N VAL A 50 -0.73 -7.58 12.47
CA VAL A 50 -1.86 -8.20 11.78
C VAL A 50 -3.07 -8.19 12.72
N PRO A 51 -3.92 -7.16 12.64
CA PRO A 51 -5.11 -7.06 13.47
C PRO A 51 -6.24 -7.97 12.97
N TYR A 52 -7.21 -8.30 13.82
CA TYR A 52 -8.47 -8.91 13.37
C TYR A 52 -9.20 -7.93 12.43
N PRO A 53 -9.80 -8.35 11.29
CA PRO A 53 -10.19 -9.71 10.91
C PRO A 53 -9.15 -10.53 10.16
N PHE A 54 -7.92 -10.02 10.03
CA PHE A 54 -6.80 -10.71 9.41
C PHE A 54 -6.16 -11.71 10.37
N GLY A 55 -5.49 -12.72 9.82
CA GLY A 55 -4.78 -13.68 10.64
C GLY A 55 -3.86 -14.57 9.83
N ILE A 56 -2.90 -15.17 10.54
CA ILE A 56 -1.84 -16.00 9.97
C ILE A 56 -2.01 -17.45 10.42
N GLY A 57 -1.77 -18.38 9.51
CA GLY A 57 -1.68 -19.80 9.79
C GLY A 57 -2.98 -20.58 9.53
N ALA A 58 -3.06 -21.80 10.05
CA ALA A 58 -4.13 -22.74 9.75
C ALA A 58 -5.35 -22.64 10.70
N ASN A 59 -5.23 -21.89 11.80
CA ASN A 59 -6.32 -21.76 12.76
C ASN A 59 -7.39 -20.80 12.22
N THR A 60 -8.49 -21.35 11.72
CA THR A 60 -9.62 -20.58 11.15
C THR A 60 -10.36 -19.71 12.15
N SER A 61 -10.16 -19.90 13.46
CA SER A 61 -10.69 -18.96 14.45
C SER A 61 -9.95 -17.63 14.43
N CYS A 62 -8.71 -17.58 13.94
CA CYS A 62 -7.88 -16.37 13.99
C CYS A 62 -8.15 -15.33 12.89
N TYR A 63 -9.04 -15.62 11.93
CA TYR A 63 -9.35 -14.72 10.82
C TYR A 63 -10.75 -14.97 10.28
N LEU A 64 -11.30 -13.97 9.59
CA LEU A 64 -12.53 -14.17 8.81
C LEU A 64 -12.25 -14.84 7.46
N PRO A 65 -13.24 -15.54 6.86
CA PRO A 65 -13.09 -16.14 5.53
C PRO A 65 -12.56 -15.14 4.50
N GLY A 66 -11.47 -15.50 3.82
CA GLY A 66 -10.79 -14.65 2.83
C GLY A 66 -9.73 -13.70 3.40
N PHE A 67 -9.57 -13.61 4.72
CA PHE A 67 -8.58 -12.77 5.40
C PHE A 67 -7.36 -13.54 5.95
N ASN A 68 -7.17 -14.78 5.49
CA ASN A 68 -5.98 -15.57 5.80
C ASN A 68 -4.78 -15.01 5.03
N LEU A 69 -3.69 -14.74 5.76
CA LEU A 69 -2.41 -14.27 5.23
C LEU A 69 -1.32 -15.31 5.48
N THR A 70 -0.31 -15.32 4.60
CA THR A 70 0.85 -16.21 4.74
C THR A 70 2.05 -15.43 5.24
N CYS A 71 2.72 -15.93 6.27
CA CYS A 71 4.00 -15.38 6.72
C CYS A 71 5.14 -16.24 6.18
N ASP A 72 5.92 -15.70 5.25
CA ASP A 72 7.10 -16.36 4.69
C ASP A 72 8.33 -16.08 5.56
N ASN A 73 8.79 -17.13 6.26
CA ASN A 73 9.95 -17.11 7.14
C ASN A 73 11.26 -17.55 6.44
N ASN A 74 11.22 -17.89 5.14
CA ASN A 74 12.36 -18.50 4.45
C ASN A 74 13.33 -17.49 3.84
N THR A 75 13.21 -16.21 4.18
CA THR A 75 14.09 -15.16 3.66
C THR A 75 15.32 -14.99 4.54
N SER A 76 16.47 -14.67 3.96
CA SER A 76 17.68 -14.30 4.73
C SER A 76 17.53 -12.98 5.51
N SER A 77 16.41 -12.28 5.34
CA SER A 77 16.00 -11.02 5.98
C SER A 77 14.84 -11.23 6.97
N SER A 78 14.23 -10.14 7.43
CA SER A 78 12.97 -10.15 8.21
C SER A 78 11.86 -10.92 7.48
N PRO A 79 11.01 -11.70 8.20
CA PRO A 79 9.87 -12.40 7.62
C PRO A 79 8.96 -11.50 6.79
N ARG A 80 8.39 -12.03 5.71
CA ARG A 80 7.51 -11.27 4.81
C ARG A 80 6.06 -11.72 4.96
N LEU A 81 5.17 -10.77 5.17
CA LEU A 81 3.73 -11.00 5.12
C LEU A 81 3.23 -10.99 3.67
N LEU A 82 2.52 -12.02 3.26
CA LEU A 82 2.06 -12.23 1.88
C LEU A 82 0.54 -12.26 1.83
N LEU A 83 -0.01 -11.55 0.83
CA LEU A 83 -1.46 -11.43 0.60
C LEU A 83 -2.04 -12.59 -0.21
N ASP A 84 -1.18 -13.28 -0.96
CA ASP A 84 -1.54 -14.36 -1.88
C ASP A 84 -0.62 -15.57 -1.70
N ALA A 85 -1.13 -16.74 -2.09
CA ALA A 85 -0.38 -17.99 -2.02
C ALA A 85 0.80 -18.05 -3.01
N ASP A 86 0.72 -17.29 -4.11
CA ASP A 86 1.78 -17.25 -5.14
C ASP A 86 2.98 -16.40 -4.69
N GLY A 87 2.88 -15.70 -3.56
CA GLY A 87 3.92 -14.84 -2.99
C GLY A 87 4.23 -13.60 -3.83
N THR A 88 3.27 -13.17 -4.65
CA THR A 88 3.43 -12.04 -5.57
C THR A 88 3.19 -10.70 -4.88
N LEU A 89 2.38 -10.63 -3.83
CA LEU A 89 2.04 -9.42 -3.11
C LEU A 89 2.52 -9.48 -1.66
N GLN A 90 3.52 -8.68 -1.36
CA GLN A 90 4.01 -8.48 0.00
C GLN A 90 3.25 -7.33 0.67
N VAL A 91 2.68 -7.59 1.85
CA VAL A 91 2.13 -6.55 2.71
C VAL A 91 3.27 -5.86 3.43
N LEU A 92 3.33 -4.55 3.28
CA LEU A 92 4.34 -3.69 3.91
C LEU A 92 3.81 -3.04 5.19
N GLN A 93 2.50 -2.76 5.21
CA GLN A 93 1.87 -2.04 6.32
C GLN A 93 0.37 -2.28 6.31
N MET A 94 -0.22 -2.30 7.51
CA MET A 94 -1.65 -2.36 7.74
C MET A 94 -2.04 -1.17 8.61
N GLU A 95 -3.07 -0.44 8.19
CA GLU A 95 -3.55 0.75 8.87
C GLU A 95 -5.07 0.73 8.90
N GLU A 96 -5.68 1.31 9.92
CA GLU A 96 -7.11 1.58 9.92
C GLU A 96 -7.33 3.06 9.65
N ALA A 97 -8.06 3.37 8.58
CA ALA A 97 -8.41 4.74 8.23
C ALA A 97 -9.89 4.81 7.85
N PHE A 98 -10.62 5.79 8.42
CA PHE A 98 -12.05 5.97 8.18
C PHE A 98 -12.89 4.70 8.46
N SER A 99 -12.52 3.93 9.49
CA SER A 99 -13.13 2.62 9.82
C SER A 99 -13.03 1.58 8.69
N LEU A 100 -12.05 1.75 7.79
CA LEU A 100 -11.68 0.79 6.76
C LEU A 100 -10.26 0.30 7.03
N GLY A 101 -10.07 -1.02 6.96
CA GLY A 101 -8.75 -1.62 6.95
C GLY A 101 -8.06 -1.32 5.61
N LEU A 102 -6.99 -0.54 5.64
CA LEU A 102 -6.10 -0.30 4.52
C LEU A 102 -4.89 -1.23 4.64
N LEU A 103 -4.55 -1.87 3.52
CA LEU A 103 -3.29 -2.58 3.39
C LEU A 103 -2.46 -1.92 2.31
N LYS A 104 -1.23 -1.57 2.67
CA LYS A 104 -0.20 -1.23 1.71
C LYS A 104 0.49 -2.52 1.29
N ALA A 105 0.28 -2.90 0.03
CA ALA A 105 0.94 -4.06 -0.57
C ALA A 105 1.80 -3.64 -1.76
N GLN A 106 2.89 -4.37 -1.96
CA GLN A 106 3.81 -4.19 -3.07
C GLN A 106 3.97 -5.51 -3.82
N HIS A 107 4.03 -5.42 -5.16
CA HIS A 107 4.36 -6.57 -5.97
C HIS A 107 5.84 -6.97 -5.78
N SER A 108 6.09 -8.24 -5.49
CA SER A 108 7.40 -8.83 -5.34
C SER A 108 8.08 -8.90 -6.71
N GLY A 109 8.98 -7.96 -6.97
CA GLY A 109 9.65 -7.83 -8.26
C GLY A 109 8.77 -7.21 -9.36
N GLY A 110 9.23 -7.30 -10.61
CA GLY A 110 8.52 -6.74 -11.76
C GLY A 110 7.40 -7.65 -12.27
N VAL A 111 6.33 -7.05 -12.80
CA VAL A 111 5.32 -7.77 -13.58
C VAL A 111 5.94 -8.14 -14.92
N LYS A 112 6.02 -9.44 -15.21
CA LYS A 112 6.51 -9.92 -16.51
C LYS A 112 5.47 -9.64 -17.59
N ILE A 113 5.92 -9.03 -18.69
CA ILE A 113 5.10 -8.73 -19.86
C ILE A 113 5.83 -9.29 -21.07
N ASP A 114 5.23 -10.30 -21.70
CA ASP A 114 5.72 -10.81 -22.98
C ASP A 114 5.26 -9.89 -24.10
N LEU A 115 6.20 -9.45 -24.94
CA LEU A 115 5.94 -8.56 -26.06
C LEU A 115 5.81 -9.37 -27.35
N ASP A 116 4.83 -9.02 -28.18
CA ASP A 116 4.68 -9.53 -29.53
C ASP A 116 5.69 -8.89 -30.50
N ALA A 117 5.66 -9.33 -31.76
CA ALA A 117 6.53 -8.81 -32.82
C ALA A 117 6.34 -7.29 -33.11
N HIS A 118 5.25 -6.70 -32.62
CA HIS A 118 4.92 -5.29 -32.76
C HIS A 118 5.24 -4.49 -31.47
N GLY A 119 5.84 -5.13 -30.46
CA GLY A 119 6.18 -4.50 -29.19
C GLY A 119 4.98 -4.31 -28.24
N ASN A 120 3.85 -4.97 -28.49
CA ASN A 120 2.70 -4.93 -27.61
C ASN A 120 2.69 -6.15 -26.69
N GLY A 121 2.33 -5.94 -25.44
CA GLY A 121 2.19 -7.02 -24.48
C GLY A 121 1.12 -6.71 -23.45
N ASN A 122 0.68 -7.74 -22.75
CA ASN A 122 -0.21 -7.59 -21.62
C ASN A 122 0.31 -8.43 -20.46
N GLY A 123 0.18 -7.89 -19.25
CA GLY A 123 0.56 -8.55 -18.02
C GLY A 123 -0.55 -8.44 -16.99
N THR A 124 -0.63 -9.43 -16.13
CA THR A 124 -1.57 -9.43 -15.01
C THR A 124 -0.80 -9.06 -13.75
N PHE A 125 -1.20 -7.97 -13.09
CA PHE A 125 -0.58 -7.54 -11.82
C PHE A 125 -0.78 -8.56 -10.70
N SER A 126 -1.98 -9.16 -10.63
CA SER A 126 -2.27 -10.27 -9.73
C SER A 126 -3.46 -11.05 -10.27
N SER A 127 -3.40 -12.38 -10.24
CA SER A 127 -4.49 -13.23 -10.73
C SER A 127 -5.72 -13.24 -9.83
N TRP A 128 -5.56 -12.83 -8.57
CA TRP A 128 -6.55 -12.99 -7.52
C TRP A 128 -7.35 -11.72 -7.19
N LEU A 129 -6.74 -10.52 -7.26
CA LEU A 129 -7.40 -9.28 -6.89
C LEU A 129 -8.62 -9.02 -7.78
N GLY A 130 -9.75 -8.65 -7.17
CA GLY A 130 -10.99 -8.32 -7.88
C GLY A 130 -11.84 -9.53 -8.31
N LYS A 131 -11.48 -10.76 -7.91
CA LYS A 131 -12.30 -11.98 -8.14
C LYS A 131 -13.40 -12.21 -7.07
N GLY A 132 -13.84 -11.16 -6.38
CA GLY A 132 -14.86 -11.25 -5.33
C GLY A 132 -14.34 -11.62 -3.94
N GLY A 133 -13.02 -11.55 -3.71
CA GLY A 133 -12.42 -11.62 -2.38
C GLY A 133 -12.61 -10.32 -1.57
N PRO A 134 -12.22 -10.31 -0.29
CA PRO A 134 -12.47 -9.18 0.60
C PRO A 134 -11.59 -7.95 0.33
N TYR A 135 -10.63 -8.04 -0.60
CA TYR A 135 -9.71 -6.97 -0.93
C TYR A 135 -10.09 -6.29 -2.24
N THR A 136 -10.03 -4.96 -2.24
CA THR A 136 -10.18 -4.14 -3.44
C THR A 136 -9.07 -3.10 -3.49
N LEU A 137 -8.63 -2.77 -4.70
CA LEU A 137 -7.70 -1.66 -4.88
C LEU A 137 -8.43 -0.35 -4.56
N THR A 138 -7.80 0.47 -3.73
CA THR A 138 -8.25 1.85 -3.49
C THR A 138 -8.20 2.64 -4.79
N ASN A 139 -8.95 3.73 -4.91
CA ASN A 139 -8.87 4.64 -6.05
C ASN A 139 -8.05 5.91 -5.75
N ARG A 140 -7.45 6.00 -4.56
CA ARG A 140 -6.78 7.23 -4.10
C ARG A 140 -5.25 7.12 -3.99
N VAL A 141 -4.75 5.96 -3.60
CA VAL A 141 -3.35 5.78 -3.20
C VAL A 141 -2.82 4.45 -3.71
N ASN A 142 -2.64 4.34 -5.02
CA ASN A 142 -1.85 3.27 -5.62
C ASN A 142 -0.70 3.92 -6.35
N GLU A 143 0.42 3.22 -6.44
CA GLU A 143 1.59 3.65 -7.20
C GLU A 143 1.88 2.63 -8.30
N LEU A 144 1.92 3.09 -9.55
CA LEU A 144 2.44 2.29 -10.67
C LEU A 144 3.68 2.95 -11.25
N ILE A 145 4.77 2.18 -11.28
CA ILE A 145 6.05 2.63 -11.82
C ILE A 145 6.31 1.89 -13.13
N LEU A 146 6.48 2.65 -14.21
CA LEU A 146 6.85 2.15 -15.52
C LEU A 146 8.34 2.41 -15.78
N ILE A 147 9.13 1.36 -15.98
CA ILE A 147 10.59 1.46 -16.18
C ILE A 147 10.95 0.94 -17.57
N GLY A 148 11.48 1.83 -18.41
CA GLY A 148 11.98 1.55 -19.76
C GLY A 148 11.89 2.79 -20.64
N CYS A 149 12.19 2.65 -21.94
CA CYS A 149 12.26 3.76 -22.88
C CYS A 149 11.26 3.61 -24.02
N ASN A 150 10.61 4.72 -24.40
CA ASN A 150 9.59 4.77 -25.45
C ASN A 150 8.49 3.71 -25.26
N MET A 151 7.99 3.63 -24.03
CA MET A 151 7.01 2.65 -23.61
C MET A 151 5.77 3.32 -23.01
N GLN A 152 4.61 2.73 -23.25
CA GLN A 152 3.35 3.14 -22.66
C GLN A 152 2.70 1.93 -21.98
N ALA A 153 2.30 2.09 -20.73
CA ALA A 153 1.50 1.12 -20.01
C ALA A 153 0.13 1.71 -19.70
N THR A 154 -0.90 0.88 -19.82
CA THR A 154 -2.27 1.25 -19.45
C THR A 154 -2.82 0.19 -18.51
N VAL A 155 -3.19 0.60 -17.30
CA VAL A 155 -3.88 -0.26 -16.33
C VAL A 155 -5.34 -0.33 -16.71
N LYS A 156 -5.85 -1.55 -16.86
CA LYS A 156 -7.25 -1.79 -17.19
C LYS A 156 -7.94 -2.61 -16.11
N ARG A 157 -9.17 -2.23 -15.78
CA ARG A 157 -10.14 -3.05 -15.05
C ARG A 157 -11.20 -3.50 -16.06
N GLY A 158 -11.06 -4.71 -16.57
CA GLY A 158 -11.86 -5.18 -17.72
C GLY A 158 -11.55 -4.34 -18.96
N ASN A 159 -12.58 -3.71 -19.53
CA ASN A 159 -12.44 -2.84 -20.72
C ASN A 159 -12.19 -1.36 -20.37
N ILE A 160 -12.13 -1.01 -19.08
CA ILE A 160 -11.99 0.38 -18.62
C ILE A 160 -10.53 0.67 -18.29
N SER A 161 -9.95 1.68 -18.92
CA SER A 161 -8.63 2.22 -18.57
C SER A 161 -8.74 3.03 -17.28
N VAL A 162 -8.00 2.63 -16.25
CA VAL A 162 -8.02 3.26 -14.92
C VAL A 162 -6.86 4.25 -14.77
N ALA A 163 -5.70 3.91 -15.34
CA ALA A 163 -4.51 4.75 -15.34
C ALA A 163 -3.66 4.46 -16.58
N SER A 164 -2.83 5.42 -17.00
CA SER A 164 -1.87 5.24 -18.09
C SER A 164 -0.59 6.01 -17.78
N CYS A 165 0.55 5.40 -18.05
CA CYS A 165 1.87 5.98 -17.87
C CYS A 165 2.66 5.82 -19.17
N THR A 166 3.44 6.84 -19.53
CA THR A 166 4.30 6.80 -20.73
C THR A 166 5.69 7.30 -20.35
N SER A 167 6.72 6.53 -20.69
CA SER A 167 8.13 6.92 -20.56
C SER A 167 8.69 7.16 -21.96
N LEU A 168 9.22 8.35 -22.20
CA LEU A 168 9.85 8.77 -23.45
C LEU A 168 11.29 9.19 -23.17
N CYS A 169 12.23 8.76 -24.01
CA CYS A 169 13.62 9.23 -23.92
C CYS A 169 14.16 9.64 -25.29
N ASP A 170 14.71 10.85 -25.35
CA ASP A 170 15.34 11.43 -26.53
C ASP A 170 16.86 11.32 -26.40
N GLY A 171 17.45 10.22 -26.86
CA GLY A 171 18.91 10.05 -27.05
C GLY A 171 19.79 10.11 -25.79
N TYR A 172 19.26 10.57 -24.66
CA TYR A 172 19.89 10.65 -23.35
C TYR A 172 18.95 9.99 -22.33
N PRO A 173 19.45 9.13 -21.43
CA PRO A 173 18.63 8.41 -20.45
C PRO A 173 18.17 9.35 -19.34
N MET A 174 17.30 10.31 -19.66
CA MET A 174 16.61 11.12 -18.67
C MET A 174 15.28 10.45 -18.35
N TRP A 175 15.31 9.60 -17.32
CA TRP A 175 14.13 8.93 -16.77
C TRP A 175 13.16 9.97 -16.21
N ARG A 176 12.07 10.27 -16.93
CA ARG A 176 10.91 10.93 -16.32
C ARG A 176 9.97 9.85 -15.79
N ASN A 177 10.18 9.47 -14.53
CA ASN A 177 9.28 8.56 -13.84
C ASN A 177 7.94 9.29 -13.61
N PHE A 178 6.87 8.80 -14.24
CA PHE A 178 5.51 9.22 -13.88
C PHE A 178 4.95 8.20 -12.89
N VAL A 179 4.96 8.60 -11.62
CA VAL A 179 4.25 7.93 -10.54
C VAL A 179 2.82 8.46 -10.56
N PHE A 180 1.84 7.57 -10.69
CA PHE A 180 0.42 7.85 -10.47
C PHE A 180 0.01 7.24 -9.15
#